data_AF-A0A967KLG3-F1
#
_entry.id   AF-A0A967KLG3-F1
#
_cell.length_a   1.000
_cell.length_b   1.000
_cell.length_c   1.000
_cell.angle_alpha   90.00
_cell.angle_beta   90.00
_cell.angle_gamma   90.00
#
_symmetry.space_group_name_H-M   'P 1'
#
loop_
_entity.id
_entity.type
_entity.pdbx_description
1 polymer ?
#
loop_
_entity_poly.entity_id
_entity_poly.type
_entity_poly.pdbx_seq_one_letter_code
_entity_poly.pdbx_strand_id
1 'polypeptide(L)'
;VMAIILAIGNIHAQEPGPARTRLELFSEGLESLHAWFSQTITSQDGRVESEGAGQVWLSRPALFRWVYEGEFPELIVADGERVWLYDEVLEQVTVKPQSDLVDDSPLMLLT
;
A
#
# COMPACT_ATOMS: atom_id res chain seq x y z
N VAL A 1 -1.67 -42.27 14.47
CA VAL A 1 -2.61 -41.49 15.31
C VAL A 1 -1.91 -40.19 15.66
N MET A 2 -2.31 -39.06 15.08
CA MET A 2 -1.79 -37.74 15.43
C MET A 2 -2.99 -36.80 15.48
N ALA A 3 -3.34 -36.38 16.69
CA ALA A 3 -4.49 -35.53 16.97
C ALA A 3 -4.10 -34.07 16.72
N ILE A 4 -4.85 -33.38 15.86
CA ILE A 4 -4.83 -31.93 15.75
C ILE A 4 -5.70 -31.40 16.90
N ILE A 5 -5.07 -30.75 17.87
CA ILE A 5 -5.77 -30.01 18.92
C ILE A 5 -6.07 -28.62 18.35
N LEU A 6 -7.33 -28.35 18.03
CA LEU A 6 -7.83 -26.99 17.82
C LEU A 6 -7.96 -26.33 19.20
N ALA A 7 -7.01 -25.46 19.55
CA ALA A 7 -7.19 -24.53 20.64
C ALA A 7 -7.97 -23.33 20.11
N ILE A 8 -9.27 -23.26 20.43
CA ILE A 8 -10.07 -22.05 20.28
C ILE A 8 -9.57 -21.08 21.37
N GLY A 9 -8.51 -20.36 21.07
CA GLY A 9 -8.06 -19.23 21.88
C GLY A 9 -9.05 -18.09 21.69
N ASN A 10 -9.56 -17.54 22.78
CA ASN A 10 -10.29 -16.28 22.76
C ASN A 10 -9.48 -15.26 21.96
N ILE A 11 -9.97 -14.85 20.79
CA ILE A 11 -9.45 -13.68 20.09
C ILE A 11 -9.85 -12.49 20.96
N HIS A 12 -9.03 -12.20 21.97
CA HIS A 12 -9.01 -10.87 22.55
C HIS A 12 -8.53 -9.98 21.41
N ALA A 13 -9.45 -9.18 20.87
CA ALA A 13 -9.07 -8.01 20.11
C ALA A 13 -8.07 -7.24 20.99
N GLN A 14 -6.79 -7.26 20.62
CA GLN A 14 -5.81 -6.43 21.29
C GLN A 14 -6.30 -4.99 21.16
N GLU A 15 -6.65 -4.39 22.28
CA GLU A 15 -6.78 -2.93 22.42
C GLU A 15 -5.64 -2.29 21.62
N PRO A 16 -5.91 -1.28 20.76
CA PRO A 16 -4.86 -0.61 20.01
C PRO A 16 -3.70 -0.27 20.94
N GLY A 17 -2.57 -0.95 20.76
CA GLY A 17 -1.39 -0.66 21.55
C GLY A 17 -0.99 0.81 21.35
N PRO A 18 -0.21 1.40 22.26
CA PRO A 18 0.13 2.82 22.24
C PRO A 18 0.74 3.33 20.92
N ALA A 19 1.31 2.44 20.09
CA ALA A 19 1.82 2.76 18.76
C ALA A 19 0.69 2.96 17.72
N ARG A 20 -0.35 2.12 17.72
CA ARG A 20 -1.47 2.22 16.78
C ARG A 20 -2.28 3.48 17.04
N THR A 21 -2.61 3.76 18.30
CA THR A 21 -3.27 5.00 18.70
C THR A 21 -2.47 6.23 18.29
N ARG A 22 -1.14 6.19 18.39
CA ARG A 22 -0.29 7.31 17.97
C ARG A 22 -0.31 7.53 16.45
N LEU A 23 -0.34 6.46 15.66
CA LEU A 23 -0.48 6.53 14.21
C LEU A 23 -1.85 7.07 13.80
N GLU A 24 -2.92 6.62 14.48
CA GLU A 24 -4.28 7.13 14.29
C GLU A 24 -4.33 8.64 14.55
N LEU A 25 -3.81 9.09 15.71
CA LEU A 25 -3.71 10.51 16.05
C LEU A 25 -2.83 11.32 15.09
N PHE A 26 -1.74 10.74 14.57
CA PHE A 26 -0.90 11.39 13.56
C PHE A 26 -1.65 11.59 12.24
N SER A 27 -2.52 10.64 11.90
CA SER A 27 -3.28 10.62 10.65
C SER A 27 -4.62 11.38 10.78
N GLU A 28 -5.04 11.73 12.00
CA GLU A 28 -6.22 12.55 12.24
C GLU A 28 -6.09 13.90 11.52
N GLY A 29 -7.08 14.22 10.68
CA GLY A 29 -7.11 15.46 9.92
C GLY A 29 -6.23 15.48 8.67
N LEU A 30 -5.53 14.40 8.33
CA LEU A 30 -4.82 14.28 7.06
C LEU A 30 -5.85 14.10 5.92
N GLU A 31 -6.23 15.16 5.23
CA GLU A 31 -7.17 15.07 4.10
C GLU A 31 -6.49 14.70 2.79
N SER A 32 -5.27 15.21 2.59
CA SER A 32 -4.48 14.95 1.38
C SER A 32 -2.98 14.95 1.68
N LEU A 33 -2.23 14.27 0.84
CA LEU A 33 -0.77 14.22 0.88
C LEU A 33 -0.21 14.30 -0.54
N HIS A 34 0.88 15.02 -0.72
CA HIS A 34 1.73 14.97 -1.91
C HIS A 34 3.18 14.85 -1.45
N ALA A 35 3.91 13.90 -2.02
CA ALA A 35 5.33 13.71 -1.71
C ALA A 35 6.10 13.17 -2.91
N TRP A 36 7.41 13.41 -2.88
CA TRP A 36 8.39 12.69 -3.68
C TRP A 36 8.86 11.47 -2.90
N PHE A 37 9.13 10.36 -3.59
CA PHE A 37 9.66 9.15 -2.97
C PHE A 37 10.89 8.64 -3.71
N SER A 38 11.70 7.87 -2.97
CA SER A 38 12.72 6.96 -3.48
C SER A 38 12.48 5.59 -2.83
N GLN A 39 12.49 4.54 -3.63
CA GLN A 39 12.22 3.16 -3.25
C GLN A 39 13.43 2.30 -3.58
N THR A 40 13.79 1.42 -2.65
CA THR A 40 14.79 0.37 -2.85
C THR A 40 14.18 -0.96 -2.41
N ILE A 41 14.12 -1.92 -3.32
CA ILE A 41 13.69 -3.29 -3.06
C ILE A 41 14.94 -4.13 -2.86
N THR A 42 15.00 -4.84 -1.73
CA THR A 42 16.17 -5.62 -1.32
C THR A 42 15.73 -7.06 -1.02
N SER A 43 16.47 -8.04 -1.50
CA SER A 43 16.24 -9.45 -1.19
C SER A 43 16.66 -9.80 0.24
N GLN A 44 16.26 -10.98 0.73
CA GLN A 44 16.56 -11.42 2.10
C GLN A 44 18.07 -11.50 2.41
N ASP A 45 18.90 -11.72 1.39
CA ASP A 45 20.37 -11.75 1.49
C ASP A 45 21.02 -10.34 1.44
N GLY A 46 20.22 -9.28 1.36
CA GLY A 46 20.69 -7.90 1.41
C GLY A 46 21.09 -7.29 0.06
N ARG A 47 20.91 -8.01 -1.05
CA ARG A 47 21.16 -7.48 -2.40
C ARG A 47 20.02 -6.57 -2.86
N VAL A 48 20.37 -5.42 -3.45
CA VAL A 48 19.39 -4.54 -4.11
C VAL A 48 18.88 -5.23 -5.38
N GLU A 49 17.56 -5.41 -5.47
CA GLU A 49 16.88 -6.00 -6.61
C GLU A 49 16.32 -4.96 -7.57
N SER A 50 15.83 -3.84 -7.02
CA SER A 50 15.26 -2.76 -7.81
C SER A 50 15.36 -1.44 -7.06
N GLU A 51 15.49 -0.36 -7.80
CA GLU A 51 15.36 1.00 -7.31
C GLU A 51 14.28 1.73 -8.12
N GLY A 52 13.62 2.69 -7.51
CA GLY A 52 12.58 3.49 -8.16
C GLY A 52 12.43 4.83 -7.49
N ALA A 53 11.89 5.80 -8.20
CA ALA A 53 11.60 7.12 -7.66
C ALA A 53 10.36 7.70 -8.34
N GLY A 54 9.81 8.75 -7.74
CA GLY A 54 8.73 9.50 -8.36
C GLY A 54 7.89 10.22 -7.33
N GLN A 55 6.58 10.26 -7.58
CA GLN A 55 5.67 11.08 -6.80
C GLN A 55 4.40 10.33 -6.42
N VAL A 56 3.88 10.66 -5.24
CA VAL A 56 2.64 10.10 -4.71
C VAL A 56 1.69 11.21 -4.28
N TRP A 57 0.41 11.02 -4.59
CA TRP A 57 -0.71 11.83 -4.11
C TRP A 57 -1.71 10.91 -3.44
N LEU A 58 -2.21 11.34 -2.28
CA LEU A 58 -3.32 10.71 -1.58
C LEU A 58 -4.37 11.77 -1.30
N SER A 59 -5.63 11.40 -1.44
CA SER A 59 -6.76 12.19 -0.97
C SER A 59 -7.81 11.26 -0.39
N ARG A 60 -8.18 11.52 0.85
CA ARG A 60 -9.20 10.73 1.53
C ARG A 60 -10.57 10.89 0.83
N PRO A 61 -11.44 9.87 0.89
CA PRO A 61 -11.25 8.60 1.59
C PRO A 61 -10.46 7.54 0.83
N ALA A 62 -10.37 7.60 -0.50
CA ALA A 62 -9.88 6.45 -1.27
C ALA A 62 -9.21 6.81 -2.60
N LEU A 63 -8.89 8.09 -2.80
CA LEU A 63 -8.23 8.55 -4.02
C LEU A 63 -6.72 8.48 -3.85
N PHE A 64 -6.07 7.96 -4.87
CA PHE A 64 -4.64 7.75 -4.85
C PHE A 64 -4.07 7.87 -6.25
N ARG A 65 -2.87 8.43 -6.35
CA ARG A 65 -2.10 8.49 -7.58
C ARG A 65 -0.63 8.29 -7.26
N TRP A 66 0.00 7.34 -7.95
CA TRP A 66 1.42 7.07 -7.83
C TRP A 66 2.03 7.05 -9.21
N VAL A 67 3.14 7.78 -9.34
CA VAL A 67 3.89 7.90 -10.58
C VAL A 67 5.30 7.40 -10.31
N TYR A 68 5.68 6.31 -10.97
CA TYR A 68 7.07 5.91 -11.09
C TYR A 68 7.69 6.67 -12.27
N GLU A 69 8.82 7.32 -12.02
CA GLU A 69 9.61 8.03 -13.02
C GLU A 69 10.88 7.22 -13.34
N GLY A 70 11.43 7.38 -14.54
CA GLY A 70 12.69 6.74 -14.94
C GLY A 70 12.57 5.87 -16.19
N GLU A 71 13.36 4.79 -16.25
CA GLU A 71 13.44 3.87 -17.39
C GLU A 71 12.18 3.00 -17.55
N PHE A 72 11.49 2.73 -16.44
CA PHE A 72 10.25 1.94 -16.39
C PHE A 72 9.12 2.79 -15.80
N PRO A 73 8.58 3.75 -16.57
CA PRO A 73 7.49 4.59 -16.11
C PRO A 73 6.20 3.79 -15.92
N GLU A 74 5.59 3.94 -14.74
CA GLU A 74 4.31 3.31 -14.39
C GLU A 74 3.42 4.32 -13.67
N LEU A 75 2.13 4.33 -14.01
CA LEU A 75 1.11 5.15 -13.36
C LEU A 75 0.09 4.22 -12.68
N ILE A 76 -0.06 4.40 -11.37
CA ILE A 76 -1.09 3.75 -10.58
C ILE A 76 -2.10 4.80 -10.14
N VAL A 77 -3.38 4.58 -10.40
CA VAL A 77 -4.47 5.46 -9.96
C VAL A 77 -5.53 4.63 -9.25
N ALA A 78 -6.02 5.13 -8.11
CA ALA A 78 -7.22 4.61 -7.46
C ALA A 78 -8.26 5.73 -7.37
N ASP A 79 -9.51 5.41 -7.72
CA ASP A 79 -10.62 6.38 -7.76
C ASP A 79 -11.68 6.16 -6.66
N GLY A 80 -11.45 5.20 -5.77
CA GLY A 80 -12.39 4.79 -4.73
C GLY A 80 -13.19 3.52 -5.06
N GLU A 81 -13.19 3.07 -6.32
CA GLU A 81 -13.82 1.81 -6.72
C GLU A 81 -12.82 0.83 -7.31
N ARG A 82 -11.91 1.32 -8.15
CA ARG A 82 -10.94 0.49 -8.86
C ARG A 82 -9.54 1.07 -8.77
N VAL A 83 -8.57 0.23 -9.09
CA VAL A 83 -7.19 0.61 -9.31
C VAL A 83 -6.82 0.31 -10.75
N TRP A 84 -6.26 1.31 -11.42
CA TRP A 84 -5.67 1.23 -12.75
C TRP A 84 -4.16 1.26 -12.61
N LEU A 85 -3.49 0.27 -13.20
CA LEU A 85 -2.05 0.26 -13.37
C LEU A 85 -1.79 0.41 -14.86
N TYR A 86 -1.10 1.47 -15.24
CA TYR A 86 -0.67 1.74 -16.60
C TYR A 86 0.85 1.62 -16.69
N ASP A 87 1.29 0.59 -17.41
CA ASP A 87 2.68 0.41 -17.82
C ASP A 87 2.84 1.09 -19.19
N GLU A 88 3.61 2.18 -19.22
CA GLU A 88 3.76 2.99 -20.44
C GLU A 88 4.64 2.29 -21.48
N VAL A 89 5.60 1.47 -21.06
CA VAL A 89 6.50 0.74 -21.98
C VAL A 89 5.75 -0.37 -22.70
N LEU A 90 4.85 -1.05 -21.99
CA LEU A 90 4.02 -2.11 -22.55
C LEU A 90 2.73 -1.59 -23.20
N GLU A 91 2.46 -0.29 -23.10
CA GLU A 91 1.19 0.34 -23.50
C GLU A 91 -0.04 -0.41 -22.92
N GLN A 92 0.07 -0.91 -21.69
CA GLN A 92 -0.89 -1.84 -21.12
C GLN A 92 -1.56 -1.25 -19.88
N VAL A 93 -2.88 -1.42 -19.78
CA VAL A 93 -3.67 -1.08 -18.60
C VAL A 93 -4.20 -2.35 -17.93
N THR A 94 -3.91 -2.50 -16.64
CA THR A 94 -4.51 -3.52 -15.77
C THR A 94 -5.49 -2.85 -14.82
N VAL A 95 -6.69 -3.44 -14.64
CA VAL A 95 -7.73 -2.90 -13.77
C VAL A 95 -8.15 -3.93 -12.75
N LYS A 96 -8.21 -3.55 -11.47
CA LYS A 96 -8.64 -4.40 -10.35
C LYS A 96 -9.61 -3.67 -9.43
N PRO A 97 -10.53 -4.37 -8.74
CA PRO A 97 -11.29 -3.78 -7.64
C PRO A 97 -10.34 -3.24 -6.57
N GLN A 98 -10.62 -2.05 -6.04
CA GLN A 98 -9.77 -1.46 -4.99
C GLN A 98 -9.87 -2.23 -3.67
N SER A 99 -10.99 -2.91 -3.44
CA SER A 99 -11.19 -3.82 -2.29
C SER A 99 -10.13 -4.90 -2.18
N ASP A 100 -9.57 -5.35 -3.31
CA ASP A 100 -8.63 -6.47 -3.35
C ASP A 100 -7.20 -6.04 -3.00
N LEU A 101 -6.93 -4.73 -2.95
CA LEU A 101 -5.59 -4.16 -2.76
C LEU A 101 -5.37 -3.55 -1.38
N VAL A 102 -6.41 -3.45 -0.54
CA VAL A 102 -6.31 -2.93 0.83
C VAL A 102 -5.33 -3.75 1.67
N ASP A 103 -5.24 -5.06 1.42
CA ASP A 103 -4.34 -5.96 2.15
C ASP A 103 -2.90 -5.97 1.61
N ASP A 104 -2.70 -5.61 0.34
CA ASP A 104 -1.43 -5.81 -0.38
C ASP A 104 -0.56 -4.54 -0.49
N SER A 105 -1.08 -3.34 -0.18
CA SER A 105 -0.35 -2.07 -0.30
C SER A 105 -0.20 -1.35 1.06
N PRO A 106 1.05 -1.17 1.57
CA PRO A 106 1.30 -0.50 2.85
C PRO A 106 0.75 0.94 2.95
N LEU A 107 0.57 1.62 1.81
CA LEU A 107 0.12 3.01 1.79
C LEU A 107 -1.41 3.18 1.77
N MET A 108 -2.18 2.10 1.58
CA MET A 108 -3.63 2.13 1.80
C MET A 108 -4.01 2.27 3.28
N LEU A 109 -3.06 2.08 4.20
CA LEU A 109 -3.25 2.34 5.62
C LEU A 109 -3.41 3.83 5.97
N LEU A 110 -3.06 4.75 5.05
CA LEU A 110 -3.08 6.19 5.28
C LEU A 110 -4.35 6.91 4.76
N THR A 111 -5.27 6.18 4.11
CA THR A 111 -6.52 6.71 3.54
C THR A 111 -7.72 6.10 4.24
#